data_AF-A0A1V4AYE7-F1
#
_entry.id   AF-A0A1V4AYE7-F1
#
_cell.length_a   1.000
_cell.length_b   1.000
_cell.length_c   1.000
_cell.angle_alpha   90.00
_cell.angle_beta   90.00
_cell.angle_gamma   90.00
#
_symmetry.space_group_name_H-M   'P 1'
#
loop_
_entity.id
_entity.type
_entity.pdbx_description
1 polymer ?
#
loop_
_entity_poly.entity_id
_entity_poly.type
_entity_poly.pdbx_seq_one_letter_code
_entity_poly.pdbx_strand_id
1 'polypeptide(L)'
;MEKKSKFIPKKLTALISLALLSPHLYSAVVRDDIDYQYFRDFAENKGLFYVNAMNIPIFNKSGKMIGRMLERAPMMDFSVADRSGIATLISPQYVTSVAHNSGYTEVQFGAQGTNFDAHHFAYKLVDRNNYSGELHYDYHVPRLSKLVTEVAPIAVSSAGLDANQYLPQSNRFSEYVRVGSGTQYLRTAANRTSYIAGPYSYLIGGNSLDLVGNRYGWLDARSDLFHSHTGVMATYGVLGDSGSPIFAFDTLENRWVLIGVLNFHTGENASGNVFSISRTDFIKQKQDEDIAGHIVSTENNNQFT
;
A
#
# COMPACT_ATOMS: atom_id res chain seq x y z
N MET A 1 49.23 -14.46 66.55
CA MET A 1 49.32 -15.23 65.28
C MET A 1 48.41 -16.44 65.47
N GLU A 2 47.54 -16.85 64.54
CA GLU A 2 47.45 -16.57 63.09
C GLU A 2 46.12 -15.88 62.70
N LYS A 3 46.09 -15.21 61.53
CA LYS A 3 44.83 -14.78 60.89
C LYS A 3 44.32 -15.93 60.00
N LYS A 4 43.16 -16.53 60.33
CA LYS A 4 42.41 -17.36 59.37
C LYS A 4 41.28 -16.54 58.73
N SER A 5 41.14 -16.68 57.41
CA SER A 5 40.34 -15.79 56.57
C SER A 5 38.87 -16.25 56.45
N LYS A 6 37.97 -15.26 56.51
CA LYS A 6 36.65 -15.14 55.86
C LYS A 6 35.94 -16.42 55.39
N PHE A 7 34.65 -16.53 55.73
CA PHE A 7 33.60 -16.55 54.70
C PHE A 7 32.29 -15.97 55.29
N ILE A 8 31.77 -14.91 54.68
CA ILE A 8 30.43 -14.38 54.97
C ILE A 8 29.54 -14.82 53.80
N PRO A 9 28.46 -15.60 54.03
CA PRO A 9 27.58 -16.02 52.95
C PRO A 9 26.74 -14.83 52.48
N LYS A 10 27.16 -14.17 51.40
CA LYS A 10 26.26 -13.32 50.62
C LYS A 10 25.21 -14.23 49.99
N LYS A 11 23.93 -14.05 50.35
CA LYS A 11 22.81 -14.69 49.64
C LYS A 11 22.80 -14.16 48.21
N LEU A 12 23.33 -14.95 47.28
CA LEU A 12 23.25 -14.66 45.87
C LEU A 12 21.86 -15.10 45.39
N THR A 13 20.89 -14.19 45.44
CA THR A 13 19.57 -14.41 44.85
C THR A 13 19.74 -14.49 43.34
N ALA A 14 19.83 -15.71 42.81
CA ALA A 14 19.82 -15.96 41.38
C ALA A 14 18.41 -15.67 40.85
N LEU A 15 18.17 -14.41 40.46
CA LEU A 15 16.99 -14.06 39.68
C LEU A 15 17.18 -14.66 38.28
N ILE A 16 16.67 -15.88 38.08
CA ILE A 16 16.51 -16.42 36.73
C ILE A 16 15.39 -15.62 36.08
N SER A 17 15.77 -14.49 35.48
CA SER A 17 14.94 -13.79 34.51
C SER A 17 14.80 -14.71 33.30
N LEU A 18 13.81 -15.59 33.36
CA LEU A 18 13.34 -16.35 32.22
C LEU A 18 12.78 -15.32 31.24
N ALA A 19 13.65 -14.82 30.36
CA ALA A 19 13.25 -13.96 29.27
C ALA A 19 12.28 -14.76 28.42
N LEU A 20 10.99 -14.45 28.58
CA LEU A 20 9.95 -14.92 27.69
C LEU A 20 10.40 -14.59 26.28
N LEU A 21 10.68 -15.63 25.49
CA LEU A 21 10.78 -15.50 24.05
C LEU A 21 9.39 -15.12 23.54
N SER A 22 9.14 -13.81 23.50
CA SER A 22 8.01 -13.27 22.75
C SER A 22 8.11 -13.81 21.33
N PRO A 23 7.09 -14.50 20.80
CA PRO A 23 7.07 -14.78 19.37
C PRO A 23 7.08 -13.43 18.65
N HIS A 24 8.12 -13.20 17.85
CA HIS A 24 8.29 -11.97 17.07
C HIS A 24 7.14 -11.85 16.05
N LEU A 25 6.44 -10.71 16.05
CA LEU A 25 5.21 -10.45 15.28
C LEU A 25 5.46 -9.46 14.12
N TYR A 26 5.88 -9.95 12.94
CA TYR A 26 5.93 -9.24 11.63
C TYR A 26 6.15 -10.28 10.47
N SER A 27 5.88 -10.08 9.15
CA SER A 27 5.14 -9.06 8.36
C SER A 27 5.07 -9.41 6.82
N ALA A 28 5.39 -8.51 5.85
CA ALA A 28 4.91 -8.37 4.45
C ALA A 28 5.63 -9.27 3.46
N VAL A 29 4.88 -9.98 2.61
CA VAL A 29 5.38 -11.25 2.09
C VAL A 29 5.32 -11.35 0.58
N VAL A 30 6.44 -11.79 -0.01
CA VAL A 30 6.56 -12.23 -1.40
C VAL A 30 7.19 -13.62 -1.49
N ARG A 31 6.96 -14.33 -2.60
CA ARG A 31 7.54 -15.65 -2.89
C ARG A 31 9.07 -15.62 -3.02
N ASP A 32 9.74 -16.69 -2.58
CA ASP A 32 11.21 -16.79 -2.52
C ASP A 32 11.88 -17.35 -3.78
N ASP A 33 11.12 -17.88 -4.74
CA ASP A 33 11.63 -18.59 -5.93
C ASP A 33 11.89 -17.68 -7.15
N ILE A 34 11.44 -16.42 -7.14
CA ILE A 34 11.82 -15.40 -8.13
C ILE A 34 12.80 -14.39 -7.53
N ASP A 35 13.44 -13.57 -8.38
CA ASP A 35 14.31 -12.50 -7.90
C ASP A 35 13.51 -11.44 -7.15
N TYR A 36 14.01 -11.04 -5.98
CA TYR A 36 13.40 -9.99 -5.16
C TYR A 36 13.42 -8.63 -5.88
N GLN A 37 14.37 -8.44 -6.82
CA GLN A 37 14.46 -7.24 -7.63
C GLN A 37 13.23 -7.03 -8.51
N TYR A 38 12.52 -8.08 -8.96
CA TYR A 38 11.26 -7.90 -9.71
C TYR A 38 10.23 -7.08 -8.92
N PHE A 39 10.05 -7.37 -7.63
CA PHE A 39 9.08 -6.68 -6.77
C PHE A 39 9.51 -5.24 -6.45
N ARG A 40 10.82 -4.99 -6.37
CA ARG A 40 11.41 -3.65 -6.20
C ARG A 40 11.25 -2.80 -7.45
N ASP A 41 11.58 -3.36 -8.61
CA ASP A 41 11.47 -2.69 -9.90
C ASP A 41 10.01 -2.39 -10.24
N PHE A 42 9.09 -3.33 -9.97
CA PHE A 42 7.65 -3.11 -10.11
C PHE A 42 7.17 -1.94 -9.24
N ALA A 43 7.55 -1.92 -7.96
CA ALA A 43 7.15 -0.88 -7.00
C ALA A 43 7.67 0.53 -7.34
N GLU A 44 8.80 0.62 -8.05
CA GLU A 44 9.49 1.88 -8.35
C GLU A 44 9.43 2.28 -9.84
N ASN A 45 8.62 1.59 -10.65
CA ASN A 45 8.53 1.74 -12.11
C ASN A 45 9.89 1.63 -12.85
N LYS A 46 10.76 0.72 -12.38
CA LYS A 46 12.14 0.51 -12.88
C LYS A 46 12.25 -0.80 -13.65
N GLY A 47 13.44 -1.05 -14.20
CA GLY A 47 13.77 -2.28 -14.93
C GLY A 47 12.83 -2.50 -16.11
N LEU A 48 12.14 -3.65 -16.12
CA LEU A 48 11.16 -3.98 -17.15
C LEU A 48 9.79 -3.32 -16.94
N PHE A 49 9.54 -2.69 -15.78
CA PHE A 49 8.24 -2.17 -15.34
C PHE A 49 8.13 -0.64 -15.49
N TYR A 50 8.71 -0.08 -16.57
CA TYR A 50 8.47 1.32 -16.93
C TYR A 50 6.97 1.53 -17.25
N VAL A 51 6.47 2.74 -17.02
CA VAL A 51 5.04 3.07 -17.24
C VAL A 51 4.63 2.76 -18.69
N ASN A 52 3.47 2.13 -18.86
CA ASN A 52 2.94 1.56 -20.11
C ASN A 52 3.59 0.27 -20.62
N ALA A 53 4.56 -0.34 -19.93
CA ALA A 53 5.02 -1.70 -20.26
C ALA A 53 3.90 -2.75 -20.11
N MET A 54 3.92 -3.82 -20.92
CA MET A 54 2.92 -4.90 -20.91
C MET A 54 3.56 -6.26 -21.15
N ASN A 55 2.86 -7.34 -20.80
CA ASN A 55 3.22 -8.73 -21.10
C ASN A 55 4.62 -9.13 -20.60
N ILE A 56 5.04 -8.60 -19.45
CA ILE A 56 6.43 -8.71 -18.94
C ILE A 56 6.68 -10.13 -18.46
N PRO A 57 7.62 -10.90 -19.05
CA PRO A 57 7.88 -12.28 -18.66
C PRO A 57 8.62 -12.35 -17.31
N ILE A 58 8.12 -13.18 -16.39
CA ILE A 58 8.73 -13.39 -15.08
C ILE A 58 9.40 -14.75 -15.03
N PHE A 59 10.67 -14.76 -14.64
CA PHE A 59 11.51 -15.95 -14.52
C PHE A 59 11.83 -16.24 -13.06
N ASN A 60 11.81 -17.53 -12.70
CA ASN A 60 12.31 -17.98 -11.41
C ASN A 60 13.85 -17.99 -11.37
N LYS A 61 14.40 -18.22 -10.18
CA LYS A 61 15.85 -18.30 -9.92
C LYS A 61 16.58 -19.45 -10.64
N SER A 62 15.87 -20.37 -11.29
CA SER A 62 16.45 -21.39 -12.18
C SER A 62 16.30 -21.06 -13.67
N GLY A 63 15.91 -19.83 -14.03
CA GLY A 63 15.77 -19.36 -15.41
C GLY A 63 14.53 -19.86 -16.15
N LYS A 64 13.58 -20.50 -15.47
CA LYS A 64 12.30 -20.94 -16.07
C LYS A 64 11.29 -19.81 -15.98
N MET A 65 10.64 -19.48 -17.11
CA MET A 65 9.49 -18.58 -17.11
C MET A 65 8.33 -19.21 -16.32
N ILE A 66 7.79 -18.50 -15.35
CA ILE A 66 6.64 -18.96 -14.53
C ILE A 66 5.32 -18.33 -14.93
N GLY A 67 5.36 -17.22 -15.67
CA GLY A 67 4.19 -16.52 -16.21
C GLY A 67 4.57 -15.13 -16.70
N ARG A 68 3.57 -14.26 -16.88
CA ARG A 68 3.76 -12.85 -17.23
C ARG A 68 3.06 -11.95 -16.22
N MET A 69 3.52 -10.70 -16.16
CA MET A 69 2.81 -9.59 -15.55
C MET A 69 2.11 -8.77 -16.63
N LEU A 70 0.98 -8.18 -16.26
CA LEU A 70 0.32 -7.13 -17.04
C LEU A 70 -0.04 -7.59 -18.46
N GLU A 71 -0.74 -8.73 -18.54
CA GLU A 71 -1.19 -9.29 -19.81
C GLU A 71 -2.41 -8.54 -20.35
N ARG A 72 -3.22 -7.93 -19.46
CA ARG A 72 -4.49 -7.28 -19.79
C ARG A 72 -4.60 -5.82 -19.30
N ALA A 73 -3.48 -5.18 -18.98
CA ALA A 73 -3.38 -3.74 -18.70
C ALA A 73 -1.96 -3.22 -18.96
N PRO A 74 -1.75 -1.95 -19.34
CA PRO A 74 -0.45 -1.28 -19.28
C PRO A 74 0.06 -1.15 -17.84
N MET A 75 1.37 -1.11 -17.63
CA MET A 75 1.97 -0.78 -16.33
C MET A 75 1.53 0.62 -15.86
N MET A 76 0.99 0.73 -14.65
CA MET A 76 0.58 2.01 -14.08
C MET A 76 1.78 2.86 -13.62
N ASP A 77 1.52 4.14 -13.41
CA ASP A 77 2.44 5.03 -12.70
C ASP A 77 2.18 4.93 -11.19
N PHE A 78 3.13 4.37 -10.44
CA PHE A 78 3.05 4.25 -8.98
C PHE A 78 3.48 5.51 -8.23
N SER A 79 3.96 6.56 -8.91
CA SER A 79 4.35 7.82 -8.23
C SER A 79 3.17 8.56 -7.58
N VAL A 80 1.93 8.11 -7.81
CA VAL A 80 0.71 8.52 -7.09
C VAL A 80 0.65 8.01 -5.65
N ALA A 81 1.38 6.94 -5.32
CA ALA A 81 1.59 6.52 -3.94
C ALA A 81 2.65 7.43 -3.32
N ASP A 82 2.48 7.77 -2.04
CA ASP A 82 3.53 8.50 -1.34
C ASP A 82 4.80 7.66 -1.23
N ARG A 83 5.97 8.30 -1.06
CA ARG A 83 7.26 7.60 -1.00
C ARG A 83 7.39 6.61 0.17
N SER A 84 6.58 6.73 1.23
CA SER A 84 6.48 5.72 2.29
C SER A 84 5.38 4.68 2.05
N GLY A 85 4.57 4.79 1.00
CA GLY A 85 3.61 3.77 0.56
C GLY A 85 2.43 3.55 1.49
N ILE A 86 2.08 4.52 2.34
CA ILE A 86 0.96 4.47 3.30
C ILE A 86 -0.21 5.36 2.89
N ALA A 87 -0.03 6.24 1.90
CA ALA A 87 -1.04 7.15 1.39
C ALA A 87 -1.00 7.24 -0.15
N THR A 88 -2.08 7.71 -0.78
CA THR A 88 -2.19 7.82 -2.25
C THR A 88 -2.93 9.07 -2.68
N LEU A 89 -2.39 9.78 -3.68
CA LEU A 89 -2.93 11.03 -4.22
C LEU A 89 -4.17 10.79 -5.10
N ILE A 90 -5.31 11.31 -4.66
CA ILE A 90 -6.62 11.13 -5.32
C ILE A 90 -7.26 12.43 -5.82
N SER A 91 -6.68 13.57 -5.47
CA SER A 91 -6.99 14.91 -5.99
C SER A 91 -5.76 15.80 -5.76
N PRO A 92 -5.54 16.91 -6.49
CA PRO A 92 -4.28 17.67 -6.41
C PRO A 92 -3.92 18.16 -5.00
N GLN A 93 -4.89 18.25 -4.08
CA GLN A 93 -4.68 18.64 -2.68
C GLN A 93 -5.07 17.53 -1.67
N TYR A 94 -5.41 16.31 -2.08
CA TYR A 94 -5.91 15.26 -1.17
C TYR A 94 -5.29 13.90 -1.41
N VAL A 95 -4.92 13.25 -0.31
CA VAL A 95 -4.56 11.83 -0.27
C VAL A 95 -5.66 11.01 0.41
N THR A 96 -5.57 9.69 0.29
CA THR A 96 -6.35 8.74 1.11
C THR A 96 -5.43 7.71 1.77
N SER A 97 -5.83 7.23 2.94
CA SER A 97 -5.14 6.26 3.81
C SER A 97 -6.14 5.75 4.86
N VAL A 98 -5.71 4.90 5.79
CA VAL A 98 -6.49 4.47 6.97
C VAL A 98 -6.27 5.42 8.16
N ALA A 99 -7.32 5.63 8.96
CA ALA A 99 -7.29 6.62 10.05
C ALA A 99 -6.37 6.26 11.22
N HIS A 100 -6.09 4.97 11.44
CA HIS A 100 -5.19 4.50 12.47
C HIS A 100 -3.71 4.87 12.22
N ASN A 101 -3.36 5.29 10.99
CA ASN A 101 -2.09 5.94 10.68
C ASN A 101 -2.07 7.38 11.22
N SER A 102 -2.12 7.53 12.54
CA SER A 102 -2.20 8.83 13.22
C SER A 102 -0.86 9.56 13.38
N GLY A 103 0.26 8.89 13.07
CA GLY A 103 1.61 9.41 13.27
C GLY A 103 2.18 10.29 12.15
N TYR A 104 1.86 10.01 10.88
CA TYR A 104 2.44 10.75 9.75
C TYR A 104 1.79 12.13 9.59
N THR A 105 2.60 13.18 9.37
CA THR A 105 2.15 14.58 9.26
C THR A 105 2.48 15.22 7.92
N GLU A 106 3.13 14.46 7.03
CA GLU A 106 3.48 14.88 5.67
C GLU A 106 3.49 13.67 4.73
N VAL A 107 3.42 13.94 3.43
CA VAL A 107 3.69 12.97 2.35
C VAL A 107 4.68 13.58 1.36
N GLN A 108 5.37 12.72 0.60
CA GLN A 108 6.29 13.12 -0.47
C GLN A 108 6.00 12.27 -1.72
N PHE A 109 6.19 12.85 -2.90
CA PHE A 109 5.93 12.20 -4.20
C PHE A 109 7.18 12.20 -5.09
N GLY A 110 7.04 11.58 -6.26
CA GLY A 110 8.12 11.39 -7.22
C GLY A 110 9.00 10.16 -6.93
N ALA A 111 10.12 10.06 -7.64
CA ALA A 111 10.99 8.87 -7.62
C ALA A 111 11.66 8.62 -6.26
N GLN A 112 12.01 7.36 -5.98
CA GLN A 112 12.79 7.01 -4.80
C GLN A 112 14.27 7.41 -4.94
N GLY A 113 14.80 8.05 -3.90
CA GLY A 113 16.23 8.33 -3.76
C GLY A 113 16.53 9.40 -2.71
N THR A 114 17.79 9.86 -2.72
CA THR A 114 18.29 10.98 -1.90
C THR A 114 19.09 11.97 -2.76
N ASN A 115 18.89 11.97 -4.08
CA ASN A 115 19.52 12.94 -4.97
C ASN A 115 19.02 14.35 -4.62
N PHE A 116 19.93 15.28 -4.34
CA PHE A 116 19.60 16.65 -3.95
C PHE A 116 18.84 17.40 -5.06
N ASP A 117 19.17 17.12 -6.33
CA ASP A 117 18.52 17.71 -7.51
C ASP A 117 17.03 17.32 -7.63
N ALA A 118 16.58 16.27 -6.92
CA ALA A 118 15.18 15.87 -6.93
C ALA A 118 14.27 16.80 -6.10
N HIS A 119 14.85 17.63 -5.22
CA HIS A 119 14.16 18.67 -4.43
C HIS A 119 12.82 18.22 -3.78
N HIS A 120 12.73 16.96 -3.32
CA HIS A 120 11.50 16.36 -2.79
C HIS A 120 10.74 17.27 -1.82
N PHE A 121 9.51 17.62 -2.16
CA PHE A 121 8.69 18.52 -1.36
C PHE A 121 7.89 17.75 -0.29
N ALA A 122 7.97 18.24 0.96
CA ALA A 122 7.23 17.69 2.10
C ALA A 122 5.83 18.32 2.20
N TYR A 123 4.84 17.68 1.57
CA TYR A 123 3.45 18.10 1.60
C TYR A 123 2.83 17.84 2.98
N LYS A 124 2.84 18.86 3.85
CA LYS A 124 2.24 18.77 5.19
C LYS A 124 0.74 18.54 5.10
N LEU A 125 0.20 17.69 5.96
CA LEU A 125 -1.24 17.55 6.20
C LEU A 125 -1.73 18.77 6.98
N VAL A 126 -2.86 19.35 6.57
CA VAL A 126 -3.55 20.46 7.28
C VAL A 126 -4.86 20.01 7.93
N ASP A 127 -5.50 18.98 7.37
CA ASP A 127 -6.56 18.21 8.02
C ASP A 127 -6.34 16.72 7.70
N ARG A 128 -6.76 15.83 8.59
CA ARG A 128 -6.81 14.38 8.32
C ARG A 128 -8.10 13.97 7.62
N ASN A 129 -9.22 14.65 7.86
CA ASN A 129 -10.55 14.22 7.45
C ASN A 129 -10.82 12.74 7.78
N ASN A 130 -10.72 12.39 9.07
CA ASN A 130 -11.06 11.05 9.54
C ASN A 130 -12.55 10.77 9.31
N TYR A 131 -12.88 9.57 8.81
CA TYR A 131 -14.25 9.21 8.46
C TYR A 131 -15.13 9.02 9.70
N SER A 132 -16.33 9.63 9.67
CA SER A 132 -17.30 9.62 10.77
C SER A 132 -18.72 9.22 10.34
N GLY A 133 -18.85 8.51 9.21
CA GLY A 133 -20.14 7.97 8.71
C GLY A 133 -20.43 6.55 9.19
N GLU A 134 -21.32 5.85 8.48
CA GLU A 134 -21.86 4.53 8.88
C GLU A 134 -20.89 3.35 8.65
N LEU A 135 -19.98 3.46 7.69
CA LEU A 135 -18.92 2.47 7.48
C LEU A 135 -17.86 2.54 8.59
N HIS A 136 -17.04 1.50 8.68
CA HIS A 136 -15.94 1.43 9.65
C HIS A 136 -15.06 2.70 9.63
N TYR A 137 -14.88 3.32 10.79
CA TYR A 137 -14.25 4.64 10.97
C TYR A 137 -12.79 4.73 10.48
N ASP A 138 -12.14 3.59 10.27
CA ASP A 138 -10.72 3.52 9.95
C ASP A 138 -10.40 3.81 8.47
N TYR A 139 -10.70 5.04 8.06
CA TYR A 139 -10.45 5.58 6.72
C TYR A 139 -10.35 7.09 6.82
N HIS A 140 -9.49 7.73 6.04
CA HIS A 140 -9.41 9.19 6.02
C HIS A 140 -8.99 9.76 4.67
N VAL A 141 -9.29 11.05 4.45
CA VAL A 141 -9.00 11.77 3.20
C VAL A 141 -8.20 13.06 3.47
N PRO A 142 -6.93 12.96 3.93
CA PRO A 142 -6.19 14.13 4.40
C PRO A 142 -6.01 15.21 3.33
N ARG A 143 -6.22 16.46 3.75
CA ARG A 143 -5.96 17.66 2.96
C ARG A 143 -4.49 18.07 3.11
N LEU A 144 -3.85 18.39 1.99
CA LEU A 144 -2.46 18.84 1.92
C LEU A 144 -2.36 20.37 1.94
N SER A 145 -1.27 20.88 2.51
CA SER A 145 -0.94 22.32 2.59
C SER A 145 -0.68 22.99 1.24
N LYS A 146 -0.40 22.22 0.19
CA LYS A 146 -0.10 22.67 -1.18
C LYS A 146 -0.67 21.68 -2.20
N LEU A 147 -0.83 22.15 -3.44
CA LEU A 147 -1.12 21.30 -4.57
C LEU A 147 0.13 20.49 -4.93
N VAL A 148 -0.02 19.18 -5.14
CA VAL A 148 1.04 18.28 -5.61
C VAL A 148 1.33 18.55 -7.09
N THR A 149 2.62 18.48 -7.46
CA THR A 149 3.10 18.93 -8.77
C THR A 149 3.95 17.88 -9.52
N GLU A 150 4.45 16.88 -8.81
CA GLU A 150 5.32 15.82 -9.33
C GLU A 150 4.55 14.74 -10.10
N VAL A 151 3.25 14.58 -9.82
CA VAL A 151 2.40 13.53 -10.38
C VAL A 151 0.94 13.98 -10.50
N ALA A 152 0.23 13.48 -11.52
CA ALA A 152 -1.23 13.65 -11.63
C ALA A 152 -1.96 12.69 -10.68
N PRO A 153 -2.99 13.13 -9.93
CA PRO A 153 -3.75 12.24 -9.05
C PRO A 153 -4.40 11.06 -9.78
N ILE A 154 -4.46 9.90 -9.12
CA ILE A 154 -5.16 8.74 -9.70
C ILE A 154 -6.67 8.90 -9.56
N ALA A 155 -7.42 8.41 -10.55
CA ALA A 155 -8.86 8.29 -10.45
C ALA A 155 -9.27 7.28 -9.37
N VAL A 156 -10.34 7.60 -8.65
CA VAL A 156 -10.99 6.67 -7.72
C VAL A 156 -12.06 5.88 -8.48
N SER A 157 -12.18 4.59 -8.19
CA SER A 157 -13.17 3.71 -8.82
C SER A 157 -14.61 4.26 -8.70
N SER A 158 -15.31 4.31 -9.83
CA SER A 158 -16.74 4.66 -9.89
C SER A 158 -17.67 3.47 -9.60
N ALA A 159 -17.14 2.28 -9.31
CA ALA A 159 -17.94 1.08 -9.03
C ALA A 159 -18.66 1.08 -7.67
N GLY A 160 -18.42 2.08 -6.83
CA GLY A 160 -19.07 2.22 -5.52
C GLY A 160 -18.57 1.20 -4.49
N LEU A 161 -19.42 0.93 -3.49
CA LEU A 161 -19.09 0.19 -2.26
C LEU A 161 -19.52 -1.29 -2.27
N ASP A 162 -20.18 -1.76 -3.34
CA ASP A 162 -20.51 -3.17 -3.51
C ASP A 162 -19.28 -3.96 -3.95
N ALA A 163 -18.76 -4.80 -3.06
CA ALA A 163 -17.60 -5.64 -3.29
C ALA A 163 -17.75 -6.56 -4.53
N ASN A 164 -18.98 -6.98 -4.87
CA ASN A 164 -19.23 -7.84 -6.03
C ASN A 164 -18.80 -7.20 -7.36
N GLN A 165 -18.78 -5.87 -7.44
CA GLN A 165 -18.32 -5.14 -8.63
C GLN A 165 -16.83 -5.32 -8.91
N TYR A 166 -16.04 -5.63 -7.88
CA TYR A 166 -14.58 -5.80 -7.93
C TYR A 166 -14.15 -7.26 -8.01
N LEU A 167 -15.08 -8.21 -7.97
CA LEU A 167 -14.74 -9.63 -8.12
C LEU A 167 -14.56 -9.99 -9.60
N PRO A 168 -13.76 -11.03 -9.94
CA PRO A 168 -13.58 -11.47 -11.33
C PRO A 168 -14.87 -11.72 -12.11
N GLN A 169 -15.95 -12.12 -11.42
CA GLN A 169 -17.27 -12.36 -12.01
C GLN A 169 -17.95 -11.11 -12.58
N SER A 170 -17.55 -9.90 -12.17
CA SER A 170 -18.08 -8.65 -12.74
C SER A 170 -17.58 -8.40 -14.17
N ASN A 171 -16.45 -9.00 -14.54
CA ASN A 171 -15.69 -8.75 -15.77
C ASN A 171 -15.29 -7.27 -16.01
N ARG A 172 -15.49 -6.38 -15.03
CA ARG A 172 -15.16 -4.94 -15.15
C ARG A 172 -13.66 -4.68 -15.06
N PHE A 173 -12.95 -5.39 -14.21
CA PHE A 173 -11.53 -5.16 -13.93
C PHE A 173 -10.66 -6.33 -14.38
N SER A 174 -9.58 -6.06 -15.12
CA SER A 174 -8.74 -7.09 -15.76
C SER A 174 -7.46 -7.43 -14.99
N GLU A 175 -6.94 -6.52 -14.19
CA GLU A 175 -5.68 -6.65 -13.45
C GLU A 175 -5.83 -5.99 -12.07
N TYR A 176 -5.18 -6.55 -11.04
CA TYR A 176 -5.22 -6.04 -9.67
C TYR A 176 -3.82 -6.01 -9.08
N VAL A 177 -3.39 -4.84 -8.62
CA VAL A 177 -2.01 -4.61 -8.16
C VAL A 177 -1.98 -3.78 -6.89
N ARG A 178 -0.91 -3.94 -6.10
CA ARG A 178 -0.65 -3.10 -4.92
C ARG A 178 0.82 -2.72 -4.82
N VAL A 179 1.08 -1.68 -4.05
CA VAL A 179 2.42 -1.28 -3.60
C VAL A 179 2.33 -0.87 -2.13
N GLY A 180 3.36 -1.12 -1.33
CA GLY A 180 3.44 -0.70 0.07
C GLY A 180 4.84 -0.89 0.66
N SER A 181 5.07 -0.42 1.89
CA SER A 181 6.38 -0.48 2.56
C SER A 181 6.36 -1.19 3.91
N GLY A 182 5.39 -2.09 4.15
CA GLY A 182 5.39 -2.92 5.35
C GLY A 182 6.73 -3.64 5.58
N THR A 183 7.02 -4.03 6.82
CA THR A 183 8.24 -4.80 7.15
C THR A 183 8.35 -6.01 6.21
N GLN A 184 9.51 -6.29 5.65
CA GLN A 184 9.64 -7.08 4.42
C GLN A 184 10.09 -8.52 4.65
N TYR A 185 9.52 -9.47 3.90
CA TYR A 185 9.70 -10.93 4.04
C TYR A 185 9.73 -11.67 2.70
N LEU A 186 10.50 -12.77 2.70
CA LEU A 186 10.34 -13.86 1.75
C LEU A 186 9.54 -14.99 2.37
N ARG A 187 8.76 -15.71 1.55
CA ARG A 187 8.08 -16.94 1.91
C ARG A 187 8.38 -18.05 0.92
N THR A 188 8.72 -19.21 1.45
CA THR A 188 8.93 -20.44 0.67
C THR A 188 7.58 -21.11 0.35
N ALA A 189 7.54 -21.93 -0.70
CA ALA A 189 6.35 -22.72 -1.06
C ALA A 189 5.87 -23.70 0.04
N ALA A 190 6.70 -23.93 1.07
CA ALA A 190 6.37 -24.68 2.28
C ALA A 190 5.83 -23.77 3.41
N ASN A 191 5.32 -22.59 3.08
CA ASN A 191 4.85 -21.53 3.98
C ASN A 191 5.84 -21.09 5.08
N ARG A 192 7.16 -21.29 4.88
CA ARG A 192 8.19 -20.79 5.80
C ARG A 192 8.50 -19.35 5.46
N THR A 193 8.37 -18.47 6.44
CA THR A 193 8.52 -17.01 6.30
C THR A 193 9.90 -16.58 6.82
N SER A 194 10.59 -15.63 6.18
CA SER A 194 11.93 -15.16 6.53
C SER A 194 12.07 -13.64 6.37
N TYR A 195 12.50 -12.96 7.44
CA TYR A 195 12.63 -11.49 7.49
C TYR A 195 13.75 -10.97 6.58
N ILE A 196 13.51 -9.79 5.98
CA ILE A 196 14.43 -9.08 5.10
C ILE A 196 14.73 -7.66 5.62
N ALA A 197 13.70 -6.85 5.90
CA ALA A 197 13.89 -5.44 6.30
C ALA A 197 12.75 -4.90 7.17
N GLY A 198 13.01 -3.79 7.88
CA GLY A 198 12.01 -3.08 8.70
C GLY A 198 10.93 -2.38 7.87
N PRO A 199 9.85 -1.89 8.50
CA PRO A 199 8.81 -1.16 7.79
C PRO A 199 9.35 0.20 7.34
N TYR A 200 8.74 0.77 6.30
CA TYR A 200 9.09 2.08 5.74
C TYR A 200 10.52 2.17 5.18
N SER A 201 11.21 1.03 4.99
CA SER A 201 12.58 0.98 4.46
C SER A 201 12.65 1.21 2.95
N TYR A 202 11.70 0.63 2.20
CA TYR A 202 11.54 0.73 0.75
C TYR A 202 10.19 0.15 0.34
N LEU A 203 9.75 0.43 -0.90
CA LEU A 203 8.50 -0.09 -1.46
C LEU A 203 8.69 -1.50 -2.06
N ILE A 204 7.64 -2.31 -1.94
CA ILE A 204 7.46 -3.60 -2.61
C ILE A 204 6.05 -3.63 -3.21
N GLY A 205 5.91 -4.19 -4.40
CA GLY A 205 4.64 -4.26 -5.11
C GLY A 205 4.59 -5.41 -6.10
N GLY A 206 3.38 -5.71 -6.55
CA GLY A 206 3.08 -6.77 -7.50
C GLY A 206 1.57 -6.96 -7.63
N ASN A 207 1.12 -8.15 -8.00
CA ASN A 207 -0.31 -8.47 -7.98
C ASN A 207 -0.84 -8.42 -6.53
N SER A 208 -2.12 -8.08 -6.37
CA SER A 208 -2.82 -8.32 -5.10
C SER A 208 -2.98 -9.83 -4.86
N LEU A 209 -3.42 -10.22 -3.67
CA LEU A 209 -4.03 -11.54 -3.48
C LEU A 209 -5.39 -11.61 -4.22
N ASP A 210 -5.91 -12.82 -4.42
CA ASP A 210 -7.17 -13.02 -5.16
C ASP A 210 -8.36 -12.40 -4.41
N LEU A 211 -9.12 -11.52 -5.08
CA LEU A 211 -10.29 -10.88 -4.48
C LEU A 211 -11.43 -11.89 -4.27
N VAL A 212 -12.00 -11.87 -3.07
CA VAL A 212 -13.02 -12.82 -2.58
C VAL A 212 -14.02 -12.10 -1.68
N GLY A 213 -15.12 -12.78 -1.32
CA GLY A 213 -16.14 -12.24 -0.43
C GLY A 213 -16.99 -11.14 -1.07
N ASN A 214 -18.01 -10.68 -0.36
CA ASN A 214 -19.02 -9.76 -0.87
C ASN A 214 -19.47 -8.71 0.17
N ARG A 215 -18.59 -8.37 1.11
CA ARG A 215 -18.91 -7.49 2.24
C ARG A 215 -18.96 -6.02 1.78
N TYR A 216 -20.11 -5.38 1.95
CA TYR A 216 -20.27 -3.96 1.59
C TYR A 216 -19.23 -3.05 2.27
N GLY A 217 -18.58 -2.19 1.49
CA GLY A 217 -17.51 -1.28 1.94
C GLY A 217 -16.14 -1.92 2.14
N TRP A 218 -15.98 -3.23 1.92
CA TRP A 218 -14.73 -3.98 2.14
C TRP A 218 -14.34 -4.81 0.91
N LEU A 219 -13.04 -4.90 0.63
CA LEU A 219 -12.49 -5.94 -0.27
C LEU A 219 -11.70 -6.93 0.56
N ASP A 220 -12.13 -8.19 0.55
CA ASP A 220 -11.33 -9.29 1.07
C ASP A 220 -10.48 -9.85 -0.06
N ALA A 221 -9.20 -10.13 0.21
CA ALA A 221 -8.27 -10.70 -0.76
C ALA A 221 -7.51 -11.86 -0.12
N ARG A 222 -7.54 -13.06 -0.71
CA ARG A 222 -6.97 -14.27 -0.10
C ARG A 222 -6.55 -15.30 -1.15
N SER A 223 -5.26 -15.63 -1.17
CA SER A 223 -4.67 -16.67 -2.03
C SER A 223 -3.35 -17.18 -1.45
N ASP A 224 -2.75 -18.19 -2.08
CA ASP A 224 -1.35 -18.56 -1.84
C ASP A 224 -0.43 -17.81 -2.82
N LEU A 225 0.75 -17.38 -2.36
CA LEU A 225 1.67 -16.55 -3.16
C LEU A 225 2.23 -17.27 -4.41
N PHE A 226 2.19 -18.60 -4.44
CA PHE A 226 2.66 -19.40 -5.57
C PHE A 226 1.54 -19.78 -6.53
N HIS A 227 0.26 -19.60 -6.14
CA HIS A 227 -0.94 -20.08 -6.83
C HIS A 227 -2.07 -19.04 -6.91
N SER A 228 -1.73 -17.74 -6.94
CA SER A 228 -2.72 -16.65 -7.09
C SER A 228 -3.21 -16.54 -8.54
N HIS A 229 -4.52 -16.37 -8.73
CA HIS A 229 -5.16 -16.13 -10.03
C HIS A 229 -4.95 -14.69 -10.53
N THR A 230 -4.68 -13.74 -9.65
CA THR A 230 -4.33 -12.34 -9.97
C THR A 230 -2.97 -12.18 -10.64
N GLY A 231 -2.07 -13.16 -10.52
CA GLY A 231 -0.78 -13.19 -11.24
C GLY A 231 0.38 -13.79 -10.46
N VAL A 232 1.51 -13.94 -11.15
CA VAL A 232 2.68 -14.69 -10.65
C VAL A 232 3.53 -13.93 -9.61
N MET A 233 3.36 -12.62 -9.49
CA MET A 233 4.01 -11.76 -8.50
C MET A 233 3.01 -11.31 -7.42
N ALA A 234 2.19 -12.23 -6.91
CA ALA A 234 1.30 -11.97 -5.79
C ALA A 234 2.07 -11.46 -4.56
N THR A 235 1.47 -10.49 -3.85
CA THR A 235 2.04 -9.86 -2.65
C THR A 235 1.02 -9.86 -1.52
N TYR A 236 1.48 -10.13 -0.28
CA TYR A 236 0.64 -10.12 0.92
C TYR A 236 1.04 -8.98 1.86
N GLY A 237 0.09 -8.06 2.13
CA GLY A 237 0.29 -6.92 3.02
C GLY A 237 -0.02 -7.20 4.50
N VAL A 238 0.46 -6.35 5.41
CA VAL A 238 0.56 -6.65 6.87
C VAL A 238 0.74 -5.39 7.76
N LEU A 239 1.24 -5.55 9.00
CA LEU A 239 1.84 -4.47 9.80
C LEU A 239 2.87 -3.64 8.99
N GLY A 240 2.60 -2.34 8.90
CA GLY A 240 3.35 -1.35 8.15
C GLY A 240 2.85 -1.10 6.72
N ASP A 241 2.04 -2.01 6.16
CA ASP A 241 1.33 -1.76 4.89
C ASP A 241 -0.05 -1.10 5.09
N SER A 242 -0.46 -0.84 6.33
CA SER A 242 -1.69 -0.11 6.64
C SER A 242 -1.77 1.21 5.86
N GLY A 243 -2.89 1.47 5.20
CA GLY A 243 -3.09 2.62 4.32
C GLY A 243 -2.58 2.44 2.88
N SER A 244 -1.72 1.44 2.63
CA SER A 244 -1.17 1.19 1.29
C SER A 244 -2.26 0.86 0.26
N PRO A 245 -2.15 1.36 -0.98
CA PRO A 245 -3.20 1.25 -1.97
C PRO A 245 -3.33 -0.14 -2.60
N ILE A 246 -4.55 -0.46 -3.02
CA ILE A 246 -4.84 -1.46 -4.05
C ILE A 246 -5.51 -0.77 -5.25
N PHE A 247 -5.02 -1.10 -6.44
CA PHE A 247 -5.47 -0.57 -7.72
C PHE A 247 -6.02 -1.68 -8.60
N ALA A 248 -6.93 -1.32 -9.49
CA ALA A 248 -7.40 -2.20 -10.55
C ALA A 248 -7.42 -1.48 -11.90
N PHE A 249 -7.22 -2.23 -12.98
CA PHE A 249 -7.42 -1.70 -14.32
C PHE A 249 -8.88 -1.85 -14.72
N ASP A 250 -9.59 -0.73 -14.82
CA ASP A 250 -10.99 -0.67 -15.24
C ASP A 250 -11.06 -0.76 -16.77
N THR A 251 -11.70 -1.82 -17.27
CA THR A 251 -11.84 -2.07 -18.71
C THR A 251 -12.96 -1.25 -19.37
N LEU A 252 -13.89 -0.70 -18.58
CA LEU A 252 -14.94 0.19 -19.07
C LEU A 252 -14.42 1.63 -19.20
N GLU A 253 -13.58 2.05 -18.26
CA GLU A 253 -12.92 3.37 -18.27
C GLU A 253 -11.54 3.36 -18.99
N ASN A 254 -11.04 2.18 -19.36
CA ASN A 254 -9.73 1.93 -19.97
C ASN A 254 -8.56 2.61 -19.23
N ARG A 255 -8.56 2.55 -17.89
CA ARG A 255 -7.56 3.20 -17.03
C ARG A 255 -7.39 2.49 -15.70
N TRP A 256 -6.26 2.74 -15.04
CA TRP A 256 -6.08 2.36 -13.64
C TRP A 256 -6.90 3.26 -12.71
N VAL A 257 -7.52 2.64 -11.72
CA VAL A 257 -8.26 3.30 -10.65
C VAL A 257 -7.86 2.77 -9.28
N LEU A 258 -7.88 3.64 -8.27
CA LEU A 258 -7.76 3.24 -6.87
C LEU A 258 -9.09 2.63 -6.41
N ILE A 259 -9.06 1.37 -5.97
CA ILE A 259 -10.25 0.66 -5.48
C ILE A 259 -10.34 0.66 -3.94
N GLY A 260 -9.22 0.78 -3.24
CA GLY A 260 -9.21 0.84 -1.78
C GLY A 260 -7.82 0.98 -1.15
N VAL A 261 -7.79 1.00 0.19
CA VAL A 261 -6.58 1.09 1.01
C VAL A 261 -6.53 -0.04 2.03
N LEU A 262 -5.35 -0.60 2.28
CA LEU A 262 -5.20 -1.77 3.16
C LEU A 262 -5.52 -1.40 4.60
N ASN A 263 -6.40 -2.17 5.22
CA ASN A 263 -6.91 -1.91 6.56
C ASN A 263 -6.52 -3.00 7.56
N PHE A 264 -6.79 -4.27 7.21
CA PHE A 264 -6.42 -5.41 8.04
C PHE A 264 -5.63 -6.47 7.26
N HIS A 265 -4.90 -7.29 8.00
CA HIS A 265 -4.32 -8.54 7.52
C HIS A 265 -4.66 -9.67 8.49
N THR A 266 -4.66 -10.92 8.02
CA THR A 266 -5.13 -12.09 8.78
C THR A 266 -4.03 -12.76 9.63
N GLY A 267 -3.00 -12.02 10.00
CA GLY A 267 -1.81 -12.51 10.71
C GLY A 267 -0.67 -12.93 9.76
N GLU A 268 0.57 -12.92 10.24
CA GLU A 268 1.75 -12.90 9.37
C GLU A 268 1.95 -14.20 8.57
N ASN A 269 1.73 -15.36 9.21
CA ASN A 269 1.81 -16.67 8.54
C ASN A 269 0.52 -17.07 7.79
N ALA A 270 -0.46 -16.18 7.76
CA ALA A 270 -1.65 -16.32 6.91
C ALA A 270 -1.42 -15.67 5.54
N SER A 271 -2.48 -15.50 4.77
CA SER A 271 -2.42 -15.00 3.38
C SER A 271 -3.74 -14.33 2.98
N GLY A 272 -4.20 -13.39 3.81
CA GLY A 272 -5.48 -12.70 3.61
C GLY A 272 -5.43 -11.24 4.03
N ASN A 273 -5.77 -10.34 3.12
CA ASN A 273 -5.88 -8.90 3.33
C ASN A 273 -7.35 -8.44 3.32
N VAL A 274 -7.60 -7.33 3.99
CA VAL A 274 -8.88 -6.62 3.98
C VAL A 274 -8.60 -5.14 3.68
N PHE A 275 -9.18 -4.62 2.61
CA PHE A 275 -9.06 -3.22 2.21
C PHE A 275 -10.38 -2.49 2.44
N SER A 276 -10.33 -1.26 2.95
CA SER A 276 -11.50 -0.36 2.88
C SER A 276 -11.68 0.07 1.42
N ILE A 277 -12.87 -0.12 0.85
CA ILE A 277 -13.20 0.41 -0.48
C ILE A 277 -13.15 1.95 -0.41
N SER A 278 -12.60 2.58 -1.45
CA SER A 278 -12.54 4.04 -1.56
C SER A 278 -13.93 4.67 -1.51
N ARG A 279 -14.11 5.70 -0.68
CA ARG A 279 -15.44 6.24 -0.34
C ARG A 279 -15.72 7.50 -1.14
N THR A 280 -16.11 7.36 -2.41
CA THR A 280 -16.32 8.46 -3.37
C THR A 280 -17.12 9.62 -2.80
N ASP A 281 -18.24 9.34 -2.13
CA ASP A 281 -19.15 10.37 -1.63
C ASP A 281 -18.53 11.17 -0.49
N PHE A 282 -17.77 10.51 0.38
CA PHE A 282 -17.02 11.16 1.46
C PHE A 282 -15.83 11.96 0.90
N ILE A 283 -15.10 11.42 -0.07
CA ILE A 283 -14.01 12.13 -0.77
C ILE A 283 -14.56 13.43 -1.38
N LYS A 284 -15.67 13.34 -2.11
CA LYS A 284 -16.33 14.51 -2.71
C LYS A 284 -16.80 15.49 -1.64
N GLN A 285 -17.45 15.00 -0.58
CA GLN A 285 -17.90 15.84 0.53
C GLN A 285 -16.75 16.66 1.13
N LYS A 286 -15.61 16.02 1.44
CA LYS A 286 -14.44 16.73 2.02
C LYS A 286 -13.84 17.75 1.04
N GLN A 287 -13.86 17.47 -0.26
CA GLN A 287 -13.40 18.41 -1.29
C GLN A 287 -14.36 19.60 -1.45
N ASP A 288 -15.67 19.36 -1.46
CA ASP A 288 -16.69 20.41 -1.56
C ASP A 288 -16.68 21.34 -0.32
N GLU A 289 -16.50 20.79 0.89
CA GLU A 289 -16.42 21.56 2.14
C GLU A 289 -15.26 22.59 2.17
N ASP A 290 -14.19 22.32 1.43
CA ASP A 290 -13.01 23.19 1.33
C ASP A 290 -13.11 24.24 0.19
N ILE A 291 -14.19 24.22 -0.60
CA ILE A 291 -14.45 25.15 -1.72
C ILE A 291 -15.55 26.14 -1.33
N ALA A 292 -15.16 27.39 -1.10
CA ALA A 292 -16.10 28.47 -0.72
C ALA A 292 -17.16 28.81 -1.78
N GLY A 293 -16.92 28.47 -3.05
CA GLY A 293 -17.85 28.68 -4.16
C GLY A 293 -17.14 28.86 -5.51
N HIS A 294 -17.94 29.03 -6.56
CA HIS A 294 -17.45 29.31 -7.92
C HIS A 294 -17.82 30.72 -8.36
N ILE A 295 -16.84 31.49 -8.82
CA ILE A 295 -17.05 32.82 -9.41
C ILE A 295 -17.26 32.65 -10.91
N VAL A 296 -18.43 33.07 -11.40
CA VAL A 296 -18.79 33.03 -12.82
C VAL A 296 -18.99 34.47 -13.30
N SER A 297 -18.23 34.91 -14.32
CA SER A 297 -18.47 36.21 -14.95
C SER A 297 -19.70 36.12 -15.85
N THR A 298 -20.58 37.12 -15.75
CA THR A 298 -21.74 37.30 -16.65
C THR A 298 -21.44 38.21 -17.84
N GLU A 299 -20.20 38.72 -17.96
CA GLU A 299 -19.77 39.61 -19.04
C GLU A 299 -18.63 38.98 -19.86
N ASN A 300 -18.71 39.11 -21.19
CA ASN A 300 -17.78 38.49 -22.14
C ASN A 300 -16.39 39.17 -22.24
N ASN A 301 -16.11 40.21 -21.44
CA ASN A 301 -14.95 41.10 -21.60
C ASN A 301 -13.88 40.92 -20.52
N ASN A 302 -13.51 39.69 -20.18
CA ASN A 302 -12.39 39.40 -19.26
C ASN A 302 -11.03 39.66 -19.93
N GLN A 303 -10.66 40.91 -20.17
CA GLN A 303 -9.26 41.31 -20.29
C GLN A 303 -8.66 41.44 -18.89
N PHE A 304 -7.92 40.42 -18.47
CA PHE A 304 -6.94 40.56 -17.40
C PHE A 304 -5.68 41.20 -18.02
N THR A 305 -5.43 42.46 -17.68
CA THR A 305 -4.18 43.20 -17.98
C THR A 305 -3.19 43.09 -16.83
#